data_AF-A0A2N3A2X0-F1
#
_entry.id   AF-A0A2N3A2X0-F1
#
_cell.length_a   1.000
_cell.length_b   1.000
_cell.length_c   1.000
_cell.angle_alpha   90.00
_cell.angle_beta   90.00
_cell.angle_gamma   90.00
#
_symmetry.space_group_name_H-M   'P 1'
#
loop_
_entity.id
_entity.type
_entity.pdbx_description
1 polymer ?
#
loop_
_entity_poly.entity_id
_entity_poly.type
_entity_poly.pdbx_seq_one_letter_code
_entity_poly.pdbx_strand_id
1 'polypeptide(L)'
;MAITKRNKILIIIFALLTLINVGAAVSVVTRLNNQSENREIDAGGMETPGDSKFIGPRMMMNELGFSEEQAEELKFSKDLLRQNIRPHFSEIRRMNQLLIDEVLKAEPDTIVIKTLCEEIGENHAQMRFYSAMHLIDMRTIATPDQYAKLEGFFREMIMRGDGLKGDGPRHRHRRGQNN
;
A
#
# COMPACT_ATOMS: atom_id res chain seq x y z
N MET A 1 33.18 -28.29 -37.19
CA MET A 1 33.40 -28.53 -35.74
C MET A 1 32.47 -29.66 -35.30
N ALA A 2 32.99 -30.85 -35.01
CA ALA A 2 32.14 -32.02 -34.71
C ALA A 2 31.52 -31.88 -33.31
N ILE A 3 30.20 -31.70 -33.24
CA ILE A 3 29.47 -31.63 -31.96
C ILE A 3 29.44 -33.04 -31.36
N THR A 4 30.25 -33.29 -30.35
CA THR A 4 30.31 -34.57 -29.62
C THR A 4 28.99 -34.82 -28.88
N LYS A 5 28.66 -36.09 -28.57
CA LYS A 5 27.40 -36.46 -27.88
C LYS A 5 27.19 -35.67 -26.58
N ARG A 6 28.27 -35.38 -25.84
CA ARG A 6 28.26 -34.55 -24.63
C ARG A 6 27.87 -33.09 -24.92
N ASN A 7 28.38 -32.51 -26.01
CA ASN A 7 28.05 -31.14 -26.42
C ASN A 7 26.60 -31.05 -26.91
N LYS A 8 26.07 -32.10 -27.55
CA LYS A 8 24.64 -32.16 -27.91
C LYS A 8 23.74 -32.16 -26.68
N ILE A 9 24.09 -32.92 -25.63
CA ILE A 9 23.32 -32.95 -24.38
C ILE A 9 23.36 -31.59 -23.68
N LEU A 10 24.52 -30.93 -23.60
CA LEU A 10 24.65 -29.61 -22.99
C LEU A 10 23.85 -28.54 -23.74
N ILE A 11 23.83 -28.58 -25.08
CA ILE A 11 23.02 -27.67 -25.89
C ILE A 11 21.52 -27.89 -25.66
N ILE A 12 21.08 -29.15 -25.53
CA ILE A 12 19.66 -29.47 -25.24
C ILE A 12 19.28 -28.98 -23.84
N ILE A 13 20.13 -29.20 -22.83
CA ILE A 13 19.88 -28.73 -21.45
C ILE A 13 19.84 -27.20 -21.41
N PHE A 14 20.77 -26.53 -22.08
CA PHE A 14 20.79 -25.07 -22.16
C PHE A 14 19.51 -24.57 -22.85
N ALA A 15 19.14 -25.12 -23.99
CA ALA A 15 17.91 -24.75 -24.69
C ALA A 15 16.65 -24.95 -23.82
N LEU A 16 16.56 -26.05 -23.06
CA LEU A 16 15.46 -26.30 -22.12
C LEU A 16 15.43 -25.28 -20.99
N LEU A 17 16.57 -24.97 -20.37
CA LEU A 17 16.68 -23.98 -19.30
C LEU A 17 16.27 -22.59 -19.79
N THR A 18 16.71 -22.19 -20.99
CA THR A 18 16.33 -20.89 -21.56
C THR A 18 14.84 -20.84 -21.86
N LEU A 19 14.25 -21.91 -22.40
CA LEU A 19 12.84 -21.95 -22.76
C LEU A 19 11.93 -21.90 -21.52
N ILE A 20 12.31 -22.59 -20.44
CA ILE A 20 11.60 -22.54 -19.14
C ILE A 20 11.69 -21.13 -18.54
N ASN A 21 12.88 -20.53 -18.50
CA ASN A 21 13.07 -19.19 -17.93
C ASN A 21 12.35 -18.10 -18.76
N VAL A 22 12.37 -18.19 -20.09
CA VAL A 22 11.65 -17.27 -20.98
C VAL A 22 10.13 -17.45 -20.81
N GLY A 23 9.64 -18.69 -20.72
CA GLY A 23 8.22 -18.96 -20.45
C GLY A 23 7.76 -18.38 -19.10
N ALA A 24 8.58 -18.50 -18.06
CA ALA A 24 8.30 -17.90 -16.76
C ALA A 24 8.26 -16.36 -16.83
N ALA A 25 9.21 -15.74 -17.53
CA ALA A 25 9.24 -14.29 -17.72
C ALA A 25 8.01 -13.79 -18.50
N VAL A 26 7.65 -14.44 -19.62
CA VAL A 26 6.46 -14.12 -20.41
C VAL A 26 5.17 -14.30 -19.60
N SER A 27 5.07 -15.35 -18.79
CA SER A 27 3.93 -15.59 -17.90
C SER A 27 3.76 -14.47 -16.87
N VAL A 28 4.86 -14.01 -16.26
CA VAL A 28 4.83 -12.89 -15.31
C VAL A 28 4.45 -11.58 -16.01
N VAL A 29 5.03 -11.29 -17.18
CA VAL A 29 4.76 -10.05 -17.93
C VAL A 29 3.31 -10.00 -18.42
N THR A 30 2.79 -11.09 -18.98
CA THR A 30 1.39 -11.17 -19.43
C THR A 30 0.41 -11.08 -18.26
N ARG A 31 0.75 -11.65 -17.09
CA ARG A 31 -0.07 -11.49 -15.88
C ARG A 31 -0.06 -10.06 -15.33
N LEU A 32 1.06 -9.35 -15.42
CA LEU A 32 1.14 -7.93 -15.03
C LEU A 32 0.37 -7.04 -16.01
N ASN A 33 0.48 -7.30 -17.32
CA ASN A 33 -0.19 -6.51 -18.35
C ASN A 33 -1.71 -6.74 -18.39
N ASN A 34 -2.17 -7.99 -18.20
CA ASN A 34 -3.60 -8.31 -18.18
C ASN A 34 -4.27 -7.97 -16.83
N GLN A 35 -3.50 -7.71 -15.76
CA GLN A 35 -4.03 -7.23 -14.48
C GLN A 35 -4.38 -5.73 -14.52
N SER A 36 -3.94 -4.99 -15.54
CA SER A 36 -4.33 -3.60 -15.82
C SER A 36 -5.72 -3.48 -16.44
N GLU A 37 -6.15 -4.46 -17.23
CA GLU A 37 -7.35 -4.35 -18.08
C GLU A 37 -8.61 -5.00 -17.46
N ASN A 38 -8.45 -5.98 -16.56
CA ASN A 38 -9.56 -6.71 -15.92
C ASN A 38 -9.80 -6.35 -14.45
N ARG A 39 -9.35 -5.18 -13.99
CA ARG A 39 -9.82 -4.61 -12.71
C ARG A 39 -11.07 -3.77 -12.97
N GLU A 40 -12.15 -4.44 -13.34
CA GLU A 40 -13.45 -3.97 -12.87
C GLU A 40 -13.34 -3.81 -11.35
N ILE A 41 -13.71 -2.62 -10.91
CA ILE A 41 -13.49 -2.09 -9.57
C ILE A 41 -14.39 -2.88 -8.62
N ASP A 42 -13.88 -4.00 -8.11
CA ASP A 42 -14.38 -4.55 -6.87
C ASP A 42 -13.85 -3.64 -5.76
N ALA A 43 -14.77 -2.86 -5.17
CA ALA A 43 -14.53 -1.89 -4.11
C ALA A 43 -14.16 -2.55 -2.77
N GLY A 44 -13.19 -3.47 -2.79
CA GLY A 44 -12.76 -4.27 -1.66
C GLY A 44 -11.25 -4.47 -1.68
N GLY A 45 -10.53 -3.61 -0.96
CA GLY A 45 -9.18 -3.92 -0.48
C GLY A 45 -8.04 -3.61 -1.43
N MET A 46 -7.84 -2.32 -1.75
CA MET A 46 -6.49 -1.85 -2.04
C MET A 46 -5.81 -1.57 -0.70
N GLU A 47 -5.12 -2.57 -0.15
CA GLU A 47 -4.20 -2.38 0.97
C GLU A 47 -3.05 -1.50 0.46
N THR A 48 -3.19 -0.19 0.62
CA THR A 48 -2.06 0.74 0.50
C THR A 48 -1.03 0.35 1.57
N PRO A 49 0.27 0.21 1.25
CA PRO A 49 1.31 0.09 2.27
C PRO A 49 1.32 1.40 3.07
N GLY A 50 0.67 1.39 4.24
CA GLY A 50 0.26 2.60 4.98
C GLY A 50 -1.19 2.58 5.46
N ASP A 51 -2.01 1.60 5.04
CA ASP A 51 -3.35 1.34 5.58
C ASP A 51 -3.21 0.71 6.97
N SER A 52 -2.77 1.53 7.92
CA SER A 52 -2.64 1.22 9.33
C SER A 52 -4.02 0.94 9.89
N LYS A 53 -4.59 -0.25 9.67
CA LYS A 53 -5.85 -0.71 10.25
C LYS A 53 -6.84 0.45 10.47
N PHE A 54 -7.17 1.22 9.44
CA PHE A 54 -8.07 2.37 9.64
C PHE A 54 -9.38 1.82 10.15
N ILE A 55 -9.64 2.12 11.41
CA ILE A 55 -10.68 1.46 12.19
C ILE A 55 -12.01 1.68 11.48
N GLY A 56 -12.68 0.56 11.20
CA GLY A 56 -13.90 0.56 10.41
C GLY A 56 -15.10 1.02 11.25
N PRO A 57 -16.19 1.49 10.60
CA PRO A 57 -17.43 1.83 11.30
C PRO A 57 -17.92 0.74 12.26
N ARG A 58 -17.75 -0.54 11.90
CA ARG A 58 -18.10 -1.68 12.78
C ARG A 58 -17.36 -1.71 14.11
N MET A 59 -16.08 -1.35 14.14
CA MET A 59 -15.29 -1.33 15.37
C MET A 59 -15.62 -0.10 16.20
N MET A 60 -15.95 1.04 15.56
CA MET A 60 -16.50 2.22 16.24
C MET A 60 -17.82 1.90 16.96
N MET A 61 -18.72 1.18 16.28
CA MET A 61 -19.98 0.72 16.91
C MET A 61 -19.72 -0.24 18.07
N ASN A 62 -18.86 -1.25 17.87
CA ASN A 62 -18.65 -2.31 18.85
C ASN A 62 -17.86 -1.87 20.10
N GLU A 63 -16.83 -1.03 19.94
CA GLU A 63 -15.91 -0.67 21.04
C GLU A 63 -16.28 0.67 21.67
N LEU A 64 -16.78 1.61 20.87
CA LEU A 64 -17.04 2.97 21.30
C LEU A 64 -18.54 3.24 21.46
N GLY A 65 -19.41 2.35 20.97
CA GLY A 65 -20.86 2.45 21.15
C GLY A 65 -21.50 3.48 20.22
N PHE A 66 -20.94 3.71 19.03
CA PHE A 66 -21.54 4.55 18.01
C PHE A 66 -22.88 3.96 17.54
N SER A 67 -23.88 4.82 17.32
CA SER A 67 -25.15 4.42 16.69
C SER A 67 -24.96 4.13 15.20
N GLU A 68 -25.98 3.53 14.57
CA GLU A 68 -25.96 3.29 13.11
C GLU A 68 -25.84 4.62 12.33
N GLU A 69 -26.58 5.65 12.74
CA GLU A 69 -26.53 6.98 12.12
C GLU A 69 -25.14 7.61 12.23
N GLN A 70 -24.54 7.57 13.43
CA GLN A 70 -23.18 8.05 13.63
C GLN A 70 -22.16 7.23 12.81
N ALA A 71 -22.38 5.93 12.63
CA ALA A 71 -21.51 5.07 11.83
C ALA A 71 -21.59 5.37 10.33
N GLU A 72 -22.75 5.77 9.82
CA GLU A 72 -22.93 6.23 8.45
C GLU A 72 -22.21 7.56 8.20
N GLU A 73 -22.32 8.53 9.11
CA GLU A 73 -21.59 9.80 9.04
C GLU A 73 -20.06 9.59 9.08
N LEU A 74 -19.60 8.70 9.96
CA LEU A 74 -18.19 8.30 10.03
C LEU A 74 -17.70 7.66 8.74
N LYS A 75 -18.53 6.84 8.10
CA LYS A 75 -18.20 6.23 6.82
C LYS A 75 -18.01 7.30 5.75
N PHE A 76 -18.89 8.29 5.69
CA PHE A 76 -18.76 9.42 4.76
C PHE A 76 -17.45 10.19 4.98
N SER A 77 -17.15 10.56 6.23
CA SER A 77 -15.88 11.25 6.56
C SER A 77 -14.66 10.41 6.20
N LYS A 78 -14.69 9.09 6.44
CA LYS A 78 -13.62 8.17 6.05
C LYS A 78 -13.45 8.05 4.53
N ASP A 79 -14.54 8.05 3.78
CA ASP A 79 -14.49 7.98 2.33
C ASP A 79 -13.91 9.28 1.75
N LEU A 80 -14.25 10.44 2.33
CA LEU A 80 -13.65 11.73 1.98
C LEU A 80 -12.14 11.76 2.28
N LEU A 81 -11.73 11.28 3.47
CA LEU A 81 -10.32 11.11 3.84
C LEU A 81 -9.57 10.30 2.77
N ARG A 82 -10.13 9.16 2.37
CA ARG A 82 -9.53 8.28 1.36
C ARG A 82 -9.41 8.96 0.00
N GLN A 83 -10.45 9.68 -0.43
CA GLN A 83 -10.43 10.42 -1.69
C GLN A 83 -9.32 11.47 -1.71
N ASN A 84 -9.14 12.19 -0.59
CA ASN A 84 -8.12 13.23 -0.49
C ASN A 84 -6.69 12.67 -0.36
N ILE A 85 -6.49 11.57 0.37
CA ILE A 85 -5.15 10.99 0.60
C ILE A 85 -4.61 10.21 -0.60
N ARG A 86 -5.49 9.53 -1.35
CA ARG A 86 -5.10 8.68 -2.48
C ARG A 86 -4.19 9.37 -3.52
N PRO A 87 -4.46 10.61 -4.01
CA PRO A 87 -3.56 11.29 -4.94
C PRO A 87 -2.17 11.56 -4.35
N HIS A 88 -2.08 11.93 -3.06
CA HIS A 88 -0.79 12.14 -2.39
C HIS A 88 0.04 10.85 -2.29
N PHE A 89 -0.60 9.72 -2.02
CA PHE A 89 0.10 8.42 -2.06
C PHE A 89 0.64 8.07 -3.44
N SER A 90 -0.14 8.29 -4.50
CA SER A 90 0.35 8.05 -5.86
C SER A 90 1.53 8.95 -6.20
N GLU A 91 1.49 10.19 -5.73
CA GLU A 91 2.53 11.17 -6.00
C GLU A 91 3.82 10.85 -5.24
N ILE A 92 3.74 10.49 -3.96
CA ILE A 92 4.88 10.00 -3.18
C ILE A 92 5.50 8.77 -3.85
N ARG A 93 4.69 7.83 -4.36
CA ARG A 93 5.22 6.65 -5.07
C ARG A 93 5.99 7.06 -6.34
N ARG A 94 5.43 7.98 -7.13
CA ARG A 94 6.05 8.51 -8.34
C ARG A 94 7.38 9.21 -8.02
N MET A 95 7.38 10.08 -6.99
CA MET A 95 8.58 10.80 -6.55
C MET A 95 9.66 9.86 -6.01
N ASN A 96 9.29 8.81 -5.27
CA ASN A 96 10.24 7.80 -4.81
C ASN A 96 10.89 7.04 -5.98
N GLN A 97 10.16 6.77 -7.05
CA GLN A 97 10.75 6.18 -8.26
C GLN A 97 11.77 7.13 -8.89
N LEU A 98 11.40 8.41 -9.07
CA LEU A 98 12.32 9.43 -9.58
C LEU A 98 13.56 9.61 -8.69
N LEU A 99 13.39 9.54 -7.38
CA LEU A 99 14.47 9.64 -6.41
C LEU A 99 15.46 8.48 -6.57
N ILE A 100 14.95 7.26 -6.72
CA ILE A 100 15.78 6.08 -7.00
C ILE A 100 16.51 6.25 -8.34
N ASP A 101 15.81 6.68 -9.38
CA ASP A 101 16.39 6.89 -10.71
C ASP A 101 17.53 7.93 -10.67
N GLU A 102 17.36 9.02 -9.92
CA GLU A 102 18.39 10.06 -9.72
C GLU A 102 19.62 9.52 -8.99
N VAL A 103 19.41 8.79 -7.90
CA VAL A 103 20.48 8.21 -7.07
C VAL A 103 21.31 7.19 -7.85
N LEU A 104 20.71 6.50 -8.83
CA LEU A 104 21.39 5.49 -9.65
C LEU A 104 22.13 6.06 -10.87
N LYS A 105 22.11 7.38 -11.11
CA LYS A 105 22.88 8.00 -12.20
C LYS A 105 24.39 7.91 -11.95
N ALA A 106 25.17 7.93 -13.03
CA ALA A 106 26.64 8.00 -12.94
C ALA A 106 27.11 9.29 -12.23
N GLU A 107 26.37 10.38 -12.41
CA GLU A 107 26.57 11.67 -11.73
C GLU A 107 25.22 12.13 -11.16
N PRO A 108 24.88 11.76 -9.90
CA PRO A 108 23.62 12.18 -9.26
C PRO A 108 23.57 13.69 -8.98
N ASP A 109 22.43 14.31 -9.28
CA ASP A 109 22.18 15.72 -8.95
C ASP A 109 21.57 15.87 -7.55
N THR A 110 22.37 16.39 -6.63
CA THR A 110 21.95 16.64 -5.24
C THR A 110 20.82 17.67 -5.10
N ILE A 111 20.66 18.60 -6.06
CA ILE A 111 19.57 19.58 -6.06
C ILE A 111 18.26 18.86 -6.38
N VAL A 112 18.27 17.99 -7.39
CA VAL A 112 17.09 17.18 -7.75
C VAL A 112 16.67 16.26 -6.60
N ILE A 113 17.63 15.58 -5.97
CA ILE A 113 17.39 14.74 -4.79
C ILE A 113 16.72 15.55 -3.67
N LYS A 114 17.27 16.73 -3.36
CA LYS A 114 16.72 17.61 -2.31
C LYS A 114 15.29 18.01 -2.62
N THR A 115 15.01 18.46 -3.84
CA THR A 115 13.66 18.85 -4.28
C THR A 115 12.67 17.69 -4.14
N LEU A 116 13.03 16.50 -4.62
CA LEU A 116 12.17 15.32 -4.50
C LEU A 116 11.87 14.98 -3.04
N CYS A 117 12.87 15.05 -2.15
CA CYS A 117 12.68 14.83 -0.72
C CYS A 117 11.76 15.88 -0.08
N GLU A 118 11.89 17.15 -0.45
CA GLU A 118 11.02 18.23 0.03
C GLU A 118 9.57 18.02 -0.43
N GLU A 119 9.36 17.66 -1.70
CA GLU A 119 8.02 17.38 -2.25
C GLU A 119 7.37 16.13 -1.65
N ILE A 120 8.15 15.08 -1.38
CA ILE A 120 7.68 13.89 -0.64
C ILE A 120 7.23 14.30 0.77
N GLY A 121 8.01 15.12 1.46
CA GLY A 121 7.69 15.66 2.78
C GLY A 121 6.38 16.46 2.79
N GLU A 122 6.20 17.34 1.81
CA GLU A 122 4.97 18.12 1.63
C GLU A 122 3.74 17.22 1.46
N ASN A 123 3.84 16.19 0.61
CA ASN A 123 2.74 15.24 0.42
C ASN A 123 2.41 14.46 1.70
N HIS A 124 3.42 14.05 2.48
CA HIS A 124 3.19 13.44 3.79
C HIS A 124 2.50 14.41 4.77
N ALA A 125 2.87 15.69 4.75
CA ALA A 125 2.22 16.71 5.57
C ALA A 125 0.73 16.87 5.19
N GLN A 126 0.41 16.91 3.91
CA GLN A 126 -0.98 16.97 3.43
C GLN A 126 -1.79 15.74 3.86
N MET A 127 -1.22 14.54 3.77
CA MET A 127 -1.88 13.32 4.26
C MET A 127 -2.17 13.38 5.76
N ARG A 128 -1.22 13.89 6.56
CA ARG A 128 -1.44 14.08 8.01
C ARG A 128 -2.52 15.10 8.29
N PHE A 129 -2.58 16.19 7.50
CA PHE A 129 -3.63 17.20 7.62
C PHE A 129 -5.01 16.59 7.42
N TYR A 130 -5.24 15.86 6.32
CA TYR A 130 -6.53 15.19 6.09
C TYR A 130 -6.86 14.16 7.17
N SER A 131 -5.86 13.40 7.64
CA SER A 131 -6.06 12.46 8.74
C SER A 131 -6.51 13.16 10.01
N ALA A 132 -5.92 14.30 10.34
CA ALA A 132 -6.35 15.12 11.48
C ALA A 132 -7.76 15.67 11.30
N MET A 133 -8.14 16.09 10.08
CA MET A 133 -9.52 16.54 9.80
C MET A 133 -10.52 15.41 10.03
N HIS A 134 -10.23 14.18 9.59
CA HIS A 134 -11.09 13.03 9.89
C HIS A 134 -11.25 12.79 11.40
N LEU A 135 -10.18 12.95 12.19
CA LEU A 135 -10.27 12.83 13.66
C LEU A 135 -11.13 13.94 14.29
N ILE A 136 -11.14 15.13 13.71
CA ILE A 136 -12.03 16.21 14.12
C ILE A 136 -13.48 15.83 13.80
N ASP A 137 -13.76 15.30 12.62
CA ASP A 137 -15.11 14.85 12.24
C ASP A 137 -15.61 13.75 13.20
N MET A 138 -14.73 12.79 13.54
CA MET A 138 -15.03 11.76 14.53
C MET A 138 -15.42 12.34 15.88
N ARG A 139 -14.72 13.38 16.32
CA ARG A 139 -15.00 14.08 17.57
C ARG A 139 -16.35 14.81 17.50
N THR A 140 -16.71 15.40 16.37
CA THR A 140 -17.98 16.11 16.22
C THR A 140 -19.19 15.19 16.18
N ILE A 141 -19.02 13.98 15.64
CA ILE A 141 -20.08 12.97 15.56
C ILE A 141 -20.32 12.31 16.94
N ALA A 142 -19.28 12.20 17.76
CA ALA A 142 -19.32 11.53 19.04
C ALA A 142 -20.10 12.30 20.13
N THR A 143 -20.76 11.56 21.02
CA THR A 143 -21.33 12.12 22.25
C THR A 143 -20.23 12.42 23.28
N PRO A 144 -20.50 13.25 24.32
CA PRO A 144 -19.53 13.52 25.38
C PRO A 144 -18.99 12.26 26.07
N ASP A 145 -19.83 11.24 26.27
CA ASP A 145 -19.42 9.98 26.89
C ASP A 145 -18.55 9.12 25.97
N GLN A 146 -18.79 9.18 24.66
CA GLN A 146 -17.98 8.48 23.64
C GLN A 146 -16.59 9.14 23.48
N TYR A 147 -16.48 10.46 23.70
CA TYR A 147 -15.23 11.21 23.60
C TYR A 147 -14.12 10.67 24.50
N ALA A 148 -14.45 10.30 25.74
CA ALA A 148 -13.48 9.76 26.70
C ALA A 148 -12.79 8.49 26.19
N LYS A 149 -13.48 7.70 25.35
CA LYS A 149 -12.92 6.49 24.74
C LYS A 149 -12.16 6.78 23.44
N LEU A 150 -12.44 7.90 22.77
CA LEU A 150 -11.77 8.31 21.53
C LEU A 150 -10.35 8.83 21.75
N GLU A 151 -10.01 9.37 22.94
CA GLU A 151 -8.68 9.93 23.17
C GLU A 151 -7.56 8.89 23.00
N GLY A 152 -7.71 7.71 23.62
CA GLY A 152 -6.73 6.61 23.51
C GLY A 152 -6.58 6.14 22.05
N PHE A 153 -7.69 6.15 21.32
CA PHE A 153 -7.74 5.79 19.92
C PHE A 153 -7.03 6.81 19.02
N PHE A 154 -7.25 8.12 19.22
CA PHE A 154 -6.59 9.17 18.45
C PHE A 154 -5.07 9.10 18.60
N ARG A 155 -4.59 8.85 19.83
CA ARG A 155 -3.16 8.68 20.11
C ARG A 155 -2.58 7.50 19.35
N GLU A 156 -3.30 6.37 19.30
CA GLU A 156 -2.86 5.19 18.55
C GLU A 156 -2.78 5.46 17.03
N MET A 157 -3.76 6.16 16.47
CA MET A 157 -3.80 6.45 15.03
C MET A 157 -2.68 7.40 14.59
N ILE A 158 -2.47 8.50 15.33
CA ILE A 158 -1.45 9.50 15.00
C ILE A 158 -0.04 8.92 15.22
N MET A 159 0.18 8.19 16.31
CA MET A 159 1.53 7.71 16.67
C MET A 159 1.96 6.46 15.87
N ARG A 160 1.03 5.72 15.26
CA ARG A 160 1.38 4.52 14.46
C ARG A 160 1.69 4.81 13.00
N GLY A 161 1.42 6.02 12.50
CA GLY A 161 1.53 6.39 11.10
C GLY A 161 2.95 6.57 10.54
N ASP A 162 3.97 6.63 11.40
CA ASP A 162 5.33 7.06 10.98
C ASP A 162 6.41 6.00 11.13
N GLY A 163 6.05 4.81 11.62
CA GLY A 163 7.01 3.74 11.76
C GLY A 163 7.22 3.03 10.44
N LEU A 164 8.48 3.00 9.96
CA LEU A 164 9.08 1.80 9.35
C LEU A 164 8.81 0.60 10.29
N LYS A 165 7.57 0.12 10.33
CA LYS A 165 7.23 -1.11 11.02
C LYS A 165 7.73 -2.21 10.12
N GLY A 166 8.92 -2.69 10.45
CA GLY A 166 9.45 -3.94 9.90
C GLY A 166 8.34 -4.96 9.89
N ASP A 167 8.17 -5.59 8.73
CA ASP A 167 7.38 -6.79 8.54
C ASP A 167 7.71 -7.77 9.68
N GLY A 168 6.83 -7.82 10.68
CA GLY A 168 6.79 -8.97 11.58
C GLY A 168 6.46 -10.19 10.73
N PRO A 169 7.10 -11.36 10.96
CA PRO A 169 7.01 -12.48 10.05
C PRO A 169 5.57 -12.95 9.90
N ARG A 170 4.95 -12.63 8.76
CA ARG A 170 3.65 -13.14 8.36
C ARG A 170 3.81 -14.61 7.96
N HIS A 171 3.87 -15.50 8.94
CA HIS A 171 3.68 -16.94 8.72
C HIS A 171 2.22 -17.19 8.34
N ARG A 172 1.89 -17.01 7.06
CA ARG A 172 0.62 -17.45 6.49
C ARG A 172 0.75 -18.94 6.18
N HIS A 173 0.49 -19.79 7.18
CA HIS A 173 0.26 -21.21 6.93
C HIS A 173 -1.01 -21.37 6.10
N ARG A 174 -0.82 -21.49 4.79
CA ARG A 174 -1.83 -21.98 3.85
C ARG A 174 -2.09 -23.45 4.17
N ARG A 175 -3.04 -23.72 5.08
CA ARG A 175 -3.60 -25.06 5.23
C ARG A 175 -4.27 -25.44 3.92
N GLY A 176 -3.73 -26.47 3.28
CA GLY A 176 -4.38 -27.17 2.17
C GLY A 176 -5.69 -27.76 2.68
N GLN A 177 -6.77 -27.40 2.01
CA GLN A 177 -8.08 -28.01 2.15
C GLN A 177 -8.16 -29.06 1.04
N ASN A 178 -7.91 -30.32 1.39
CA ASN A 178 -8.31 -31.46 0.57
C ASN A 178 -9.70 -31.87 1.07
N ASN A 179 -10.68 -31.87 0.16
CA ASN A 179 -11.82 -32.75 0.20
C ASN A 179 -12.02 -33.28 -1.21
#